data_AF-A0A2M7SR69-F1
#
_entry.id   AF-A0A2M7SR69-F1
#
_cell.length_a   1.000
_cell.length_b   1.000
_cell.length_c   1.000
_cell.angle_alpha   90.00
_cell.angle_beta   90.00
_cell.angle_gamma   90.00
#
_symmetry.space_group_name_H-M   'P 1'
#
loop_
_entity.id
_entity.type
_entity.pdbx_description
1 polymer ?
#
loop_
_entity_poly.entity_id
_entity_poly.type
_entity_poly.pdbx_seq_one_letter_code
_entity_poly.pdbx_strand_id
1 'polypeptide(L)' 'SADLDVADRIKLFVLATPGLKKAIKANQEYITAETLTVALAFTSPPVGVASVEDEFDGEKTTVGLVKT' A
#
# COMPACT_ATOMS: atom_id res chain seq x y z
N SER A 1 -8.73 -11.00 3.03
CA SER A 1 -8.18 -10.55 4.33
C SER A 1 -6.73 -11.01 4.41
N ALA A 2 -5.84 -10.24 5.04
CA ALA A 2 -4.38 -10.47 5.04
C ALA A 2 -3.83 -11.10 6.33
N ASP A 3 -4.71 -11.58 7.23
CA ASP A 3 -4.36 -12.31 8.47
C ASP A 3 -3.29 -11.62 9.32
N LEU A 4 -3.54 -10.36 9.69
CA LEU A 4 -2.64 -9.51 10.47
C LEU A 4 -3.08 -9.45 11.94
N ASP A 5 -2.11 -9.49 12.84
CA ASP A 5 -2.29 -9.15 14.25
C ASP A 5 -1.99 -7.66 14.50
N VAL A 6 -2.57 -7.06 15.55
CA VAL A 6 -2.33 -5.64 15.89
C VAL A 6 -0.87 -5.34 16.24
N ALA A 7 -0.12 -6.36 16.67
CA ALA A 7 1.30 -6.26 16.97
C ALA A 7 2.17 -6.30 15.71
N ASP A 8 1.63 -6.77 14.58
CA ASP A 8 2.38 -6.87 13.33
C ASP A 8 2.79 -5.48 12.84
N ARG A 9 3.88 -5.45 12.09
CA ARG A 9 4.29 -4.30 11.30
C ARG A 9 4.44 -4.74 9.87
N ILE A 10 4.09 -3.85 8.94
CA ILE A 10 4.04 -4.19 7.52
C ILE A 10 4.82 -3.18 6.69
N LYS A 11 5.35 -3.66 5.58
CA LYS A 11 5.80 -2.83 4.47
C LYS A 11 4.74 -2.88 3.37
N LEU A 12 4.26 -1.71 2.96
CA LEU A 12 3.34 -1.56 1.85
C LEU A 12 4.09 -1.24 0.56
N PHE A 13 3.62 -1.84 -0.53
CA PHE A 13 4.07 -1.60 -1.90
C PHE A 13 2.88 -1.11 -2.71
N VAL A 14 2.97 0.09 -3.25
CA VAL A 14 1.89 0.76 -3.98
C VAL A 14 2.36 1.09 -5.40
N LEU A 15 1.76 0.42 -6.37
CA LEU A 15 1.84 0.79 -7.78
C LEU A 15 0.53 1.49 -8.15
N ALA A 16 0.58 2.78 -8.46
CA ALA A 16 -0.59 3.53 -8.86
C ALA A 16 -0.31 4.41 -10.08
N THR A 17 -1.37 4.77 -10.81
CA THR A 17 -1.29 5.79 -11.86
C THR A 17 -0.84 7.14 -11.29
N PRO A 18 -0.33 8.07 -12.12
CA PRO A 18 0.34 9.27 -11.64
C PRO A 18 -0.48 10.16 -10.70
N GLY A 19 -1.79 10.34 -10.95
CA GLY A 19 -2.65 11.17 -10.10
C GLY A 19 -2.81 10.55 -8.71
N LEU A 20 -3.18 9.28 -8.67
CA LEU A 20 -3.42 8.53 -7.45
C LEU A 20 -2.13 8.33 -6.66
N LYS A 21 -1.00 8.06 -7.33
CA LYS A 21 0.32 8.04 -6.70
C LYS A 21 0.65 9.37 -6.02
N LYS A 22 0.35 10.50 -6.67
CA LYS A 22 0.57 11.84 -6.08
C LYS A 22 -0.32 12.05 -4.85
N ALA A 23 -1.59 11.66 -4.92
CA ALA A 23 -2.52 11.78 -3.79
C ALA A 23 -2.10 10.90 -2.61
N ILE A 24 -1.74 9.63 -2.85
CA ILE A 24 -1.26 8.71 -1.81
C ILE A 24 0.03 9.25 -1.18
N LYS A 25 0.97 9.77 -1.99
CA LYS A 25 2.21 10.37 -1.48
C LYS A 25 1.95 11.61 -0.62
N ALA A 26 0.99 12.46 -1.00
CA ALA A 26 0.62 13.64 -0.21
C ALA A 26 0.01 13.28 1.16
N ASN A 27 -0.58 12.09 1.29
CA ASN A 27 -1.22 11.61 2.52
C ASN A 27 -0.42 10.47 3.19
N GLN A 28 0.85 10.29 2.82
CA GLN A 28 1.65 9.15 3.27
C GLN A 28 1.73 9.06 4.80
N GLU A 29 1.95 10.18 5.48
CA GLU A 29 2.06 10.22 6.95
C GLU A 29 0.77 9.73 7.62
N TYR A 30 -0.38 10.22 7.16
CA TYR A 30 -1.69 9.81 7.65
C TYR A 30 -1.94 8.32 7.40
N ILE A 31 -1.68 7.83 6.18
CA ILE A 31 -1.82 6.41 5.84
C ILE A 31 -0.94 5.55 6.75
N THR A 32 0.31 5.95 7.01
CA THR A 32 1.20 5.18 7.89
C THR A 32 0.80 5.25 9.36
N ALA A 33 0.15 6.33 9.81
CA ALA A 33 -0.33 6.47 11.18
C ALA A 33 -1.59 5.63 11.45
N GLU A 34 -2.48 5.50 10.46
CA GLU A 34 -3.74 4.74 10.56
C GLU A 34 -3.60 3.26 10.22
N THR A 35 -2.40 2.79 9.87
CA THR A 35 -2.15 1.40 9.49
C THR A 35 -0.94 0.84 10.23
N LEU A 36 -0.70 -0.47 10.13
CA LEU A 36 0.48 -1.12 10.70
C LEU A 36 1.79 -0.83 9.93
N THR A 37 1.78 0.17 9.05
CA THR A 37 2.81 0.38 8.03
C THR A 37 4.04 1.09 8.57
N VAL A 38 5.19 0.43 8.54
CA VAL A 38 6.49 1.03 8.90
C VAL A 38 7.24 1.59 7.69
N ALA A 39 6.87 1.16 6.48
CA ALA A 39 7.44 1.66 5.24
C ALA A 39 6.45 1.59 4.09
N LEU A 40 6.37 2.65 3.29
CA LEU A 40 5.56 2.74 2.08
C LEU A 40 6.46 2.92 0.86
N ALA A 41 6.45 1.96 -0.06
CA ALA A 41 7.24 1.98 -1.28
C ALA A 41 6.35 2.17 -2.51
N PHE A 42 6.66 3.17 -3.34
CA PHE A 42 5.89 3.47 -4.56
C PHE A 42 6.40 2.70 -5.79
N THR A 43 6.34 1.37 -5.69
CA THR A 43 6.80 0.39 -6.69
C THR A 43 5.84 -0.80 -6.72
N SER A 44 5.91 -1.62 -7.77
CA SER A 44 5.17 -2.88 -7.85
C SER A 44 5.46 -3.79 -6.65
N PRO A 45 4.45 -4.48 -6.10
CA PRO A 45 4.66 -5.54 -5.12
C PRO A 45 5.61 -6.62 -5.64
N PRO A 46 6.48 -7.20 -4.79
CA PRO A 46 7.31 -8.33 -5.19
C PRO A 46 6.47 -9.53 -5.66
N VAL A 47 7.04 -10.37 -6.53
CA VAL A 47 6.35 -11.58 -7.02
C VAL A 47 6.02 -12.51 -5.84
N GLY A 48 4.80 -13.06 -5.84
CA GLY A 48 4.32 -13.97 -4.80
C GLY A 48 3.82 -13.28 -3.53
N VAL A 49 3.93 -11.96 -3.44
CA VAL A 49 3.35 -11.18 -2.35
C VAL A 49 1.86 -11.01 -2.58
N ALA A 50 1.07 -11.22 -1.52
CA ALA A 50 -0.37 -10.96 -1.55
C ALA A 50 -0.61 -9.49 -1.92
N SER A 51 -1.39 -9.28 -2.97
CA SER A 51 -1.74 -7.95 -3.47
C SER A 51 -3.20 -7.90 -3.91
N VAL A 52 -3.73 -6.69 -3.88
CA VAL A 52 -5.08 -6.36 -4.33
C VAL A 52 -5.00 -5.22 -5.33
N GLU A 53 -5.91 -5.24 -6.30
CA GLU A 53 -6.10 -4.14 -7.24
C GLU A 53 -7.39 -3.39 -6.91
N ASP A 54 -7.36 -2.08 -7.11
CA ASP A 54 -8.51 -1.21 -6.92
C ASP A 54 -8.52 -0.07 -7.97
N GLU A 55 -9.67 0.54 -8.16
CA GLU A 55 -9.90 1.64 -9.09
C GLU A 55 -10.70 2.77 -8.43
N PHE A 56 -10.23 4.01 -8.62
CA PHE A 56 -10.88 5.21 -8.12
C PHE A 56 -10.82 6.32 -9.18
N ASP A 57 -11.95 6.90 -9.55
CA ASP A 57 -12.05 7.94 -10.58
C ASP A 57 -11.33 7.59 -11.90
N GLY A 58 -11.37 6.32 -12.32
CA GLY A 58 -10.70 5.81 -13.52
C GLY A 58 -9.18 5.65 -13.39
N GLU A 59 -8.62 5.92 -12.22
CA GLU A 59 -7.23 5.66 -11.86
C GLU A 59 -7.08 4.33 -11.12
N LYS A 60 -6.01 3.60 -11.42
CA LYS A 60 -5.79 2.25 -10.87
C LYS A 60 -4.68 2.24 -9.85
N THR A 61 -4.82 1.37 -8.86
CA THR A 61 -3.77 1.05 -7.89
C THR A 61 -3.68 -0.44 -7.63
N THR A 62 -2.47 -0.94 -7.44
CA THR A 62 -2.17 -2.25 -6.92
C THR A 62 -1.44 -2.07 -5.59
N VAL A 63 -1.98 -2.64 -4.52
CA VAL A 63 -1.42 -2.57 -3.17
C VAL A 63 -1.04 -3.97 -2.73
N GLY A 64 0.24 -4.16 -2.40
CA GLY A 64 0.76 -5.37 -1.79
C GLY A 64 1.38 -5.10 -0.42
N LEU A 65 1.45 -6.14 0.41
CA LEU A 65 2.00 -6.01 1.76
C LEU A 65 2.85 -7.21 2.16
N VAL A 66 3.87 -6.94 2.98
CA VAL A 66 4.73 -7.96 3.59
C VAL A 66 4.85 -7.66 5.08
N LYS A 67 4.67 -8.67 5.95
CA LYS A 67 4.98 -8.56 7.39
C LYS A 67 6.49 -8.37 7.58
N THR A 68 6.88 -7.50 8.50
CA THR A 68 8.29 -7.24 8.85
C THR A 68 8.69 -7.97 10.12
#